data_AF-A0A845YCX9-F1
#
_entry.id   AF-A0A845YCX9-F1
#
_cell.length_a   1.000
_cell.length_b   1.000
_cell.length_c   1.000
_cell.angle_alpha   90.00
_cell.angle_beta   90.00
_cell.angle_gamma   90.00
#
_symmetry.space_group_name_H-M   'P 1'
#
loop_
_entity.id
_entity.type
_entity.pdbx_description
1 polymer ?
#
loop_
_entity_poly.entity_id
_entity_poly.type
_entity_poly.pdbx_seq_one_letter_code
_entity_poly.pdbx_strand_id
1 'polypeptide(L)'
;MAQAKKLKSLAFAEYLDYDDGADVRYDLLSDGELVPVPNESEINDYLAMVLLRRLSVLAMKLAITIVAIMTGCCDYDWKRQQYQQWGIPEYWIVDPARRQVNVLILANDTYEATVYVGSQVIDSQIFPSLEVIPGSLGC
;
A
#
# COMPACT_ATOMS: atom_id res chain seq x y z
N MET A 1 2.87 0.51 -32.68
CA MET A 1 1.99 -0.53 -32.12
C MET A 1 2.85 -1.46 -31.29
N ALA A 2 3.00 -1.20 -29.98
CA ALA A 2 3.77 -2.09 -29.11
C ALA A 2 2.86 -3.24 -28.67
N GLN A 3 3.26 -4.48 -28.96
CA GLN A 3 2.54 -5.68 -28.56
C GLN A 3 2.72 -5.87 -27.04
N ALA A 4 1.63 -5.92 -26.29
CA ALA A 4 1.67 -6.29 -24.88
C ALA A 4 2.15 -7.75 -24.77
N LYS A 5 3.33 -7.95 -24.16
CA LYS A 5 3.89 -9.28 -23.88
C LYS A 5 2.95 -9.95 -22.87
N LYS A 6 2.23 -10.98 -23.31
CA LYS A 6 1.27 -11.73 -22.50
C LYS A 6 2.00 -12.28 -21.27
N LEU A 7 1.74 -11.69 -20.10
CA LEU A 7 2.36 -12.11 -18.85
C LEU A 7 1.81 -13.50 -18.47
N LYS A 8 2.71 -14.34 -17.97
CA LYS A 8 2.46 -15.73 -17.64
C LYS A 8 1.50 -15.75 -16.43
N SER A 9 0.41 -16.53 -16.51
CA SER A 9 -0.45 -16.78 -15.35
C SER A 9 0.22 -17.85 -14.48
N LEU A 10 0.45 -17.55 -13.21
CA LEU A 10 1.12 -18.40 -12.22
C LEU A 10 0.23 -18.67 -11.03
N ALA A 11 0.35 -19.85 -10.44
CA ALA A 11 -0.16 -20.11 -9.10
C ALA A 11 0.78 -19.48 -8.04
N PHE A 12 0.25 -19.18 -6.85
CA PHE A 12 1.03 -18.58 -5.75
C PHE A 12 2.28 -19.38 -5.40
N ALA A 13 2.21 -20.71 -5.37
CA ALA A 13 3.35 -21.57 -5.10
C ALA A 13 4.44 -21.45 -6.19
N GLU A 14 4.05 -21.27 -7.45
CA GLU A 14 5.00 -21.09 -8.57
C GLU A 14 5.62 -19.69 -8.58
N TYR A 15 4.89 -18.69 -8.07
CA TYR A 15 5.39 -17.33 -7.90
C TYR A 15 6.50 -17.23 -6.85
N LEU A 16 6.44 -18.00 -5.76
CA LEU A 16 7.45 -17.97 -4.70
C LEU A 16 8.86 -18.31 -5.21
N ASP A 17 8.94 -19.13 -6.25
CA ASP A 17 10.19 -19.56 -6.88
C ASP A 17 10.39 -18.90 -8.26
N TYR A 18 9.59 -17.90 -8.62
CA TYR A 18 9.67 -17.24 -9.93
C TYR A 18 10.88 -16.32 -10.03
N ASP A 19 11.76 -16.63 -10.99
CA ASP A 19 12.89 -15.79 -11.39
C ASP A 19 13.04 -15.88 -12.92
N ASP A 20 12.93 -14.75 -13.62
CA ASP A 20 13.16 -14.64 -15.06
C ASP A 20 14.52 -14.01 -15.41
N GLY A 21 15.37 -13.80 -14.40
CA GLY A 21 16.69 -13.18 -14.53
C GLY A 21 16.65 -11.67 -14.78
N ALA A 22 15.47 -11.04 -14.76
CA ALA A 22 15.36 -9.59 -14.83
C ALA A 22 15.56 -8.96 -13.44
N ASP A 23 16.21 -7.79 -13.39
CA ASP A 23 16.27 -6.96 -12.19
C ASP A 23 14.96 -6.16 -12.03
N VAL A 24 13.85 -6.90 -12.01
CA VAL A 24 12.48 -6.37 -11.93
C VAL A 24 11.72 -7.22 -10.92
N ARG A 25 11.10 -6.57 -9.92
CA ARG A 25 10.17 -7.26 -9.01
C ARG A 25 8.79 -7.32 -9.66
N TYR A 26 8.07 -8.42 -9.41
CA TYR A 26 6.71 -8.61 -9.91
C TYR A 26 5.75 -8.83 -8.73
N ASP A 27 4.58 -8.21 -8.78
CA ASP A 27 3.43 -8.54 -7.93
C ASP A 27 2.58 -9.61 -8.63
N LEU A 28 2.15 -10.63 -7.88
CA LEU A 28 1.22 -11.64 -8.38
C LEU A 28 -0.22 -11.16 -8.20
N LEU A 29 -0.97 -11.14 -9.29
CA LEU A 29 -2.39 -10.85 -9.29
C LEU A 29 -3.21 -12.10 -8.86
N SER A 30 -4.41 -11.89 -8.31
CA SER A 30 -5.40 -12.91 -7.91
C SER A 30 -5.93 -13.75 -9.07
N ASP A 31 -5.83 -13.29 -10.32
CA ASP A 31 -6.06 -14.08 -11.55
C ASP A 31 -4.80 -14.82 -12.04
N GLY A 32 -3.70 -14.71 -11.28
CA GLY A 32 -2.41 -15.32 -11.53
C GLY A 32 -1.50 -14.50 -12.45
N GLU A 33 -1.94 -13.37 -13.00
CA GLU A 33 -1.06 -12.54 -13.84
C GLU A 33 0.08 -11.91 -13.03
N LEU A 34 1.28 -11.82 -13.59
CA LEU A 34 2.37 -11.04 -12.99
C LEU A 34 2.31 -9.60 -13.49
N VAL A 35 2.42 -8.63 -12.60
CA VAL A 35 2.57 -7.21 -12.97
C VAL A 35 3.90 -6.71 -12.43
N PRO A 36 4.75 -6.05 -13.26
CA PRO A 36 6.00 -5.50 -12.77
C PRO A 36 5.72 -4.42 -11.74
N VAL A 37 6.35 -4.54 -10.57
CA VAL A 37 6.36 -3.49 -9.56
C VAL A 37 7.25 -2.38 -10.10
N PRO A 38 6.73 -1.15 -10.30
CA PRO A 38 7.58 -0.04 -10.68
C PRO A 38 8.64 0.16 -9.61
N ASN A 39 9.88 0.49 -10.01
CA ASN A 39 10.92 0.89 -9.06
C ASN A 39 10.34 1.92 -8.09
N GLU A 40 10.52 1.70 -6.78
CA GLU A 40 10.02 2.62 -5.76
C GLU A 40 10.50 4.04 -6.09
N SER A 41 9.55 4.97 -6.17
CA SER A 41 9.90 6.37 -6.38
C SER A 41 10.63 6.90 -5.13
N GLU A 42 11.55 7.84 -5.29
CA GLU A 42 12.25 8.50 -4.16
C GLU A 42 11.27 9.07 -3.10
N ILE A 43 10.03 9.38 -3.51
CA ILE A 43 8.94 9.83 -2.64
C ILE A 43 8.44 8.70 -1.73
N ASN A 44 8.34 7.47 -2.23
CA ASN A 44 7.92 6.31 -1.45
C ASN A 44 8.96 6.01 -0.35
N ASP A 45 10.25 6.02 -0.72
CA ASP A 45 11.36 5.83 0.21
C ASP A 45 11.38 6.93 1.28
N TYR A 46 11.23 8.19 0.88
CA TYR A 46 11.20 9.33 1.81
C TYR A 46 10.04 9.20 2.81
N LEU A 47 8.83 8.89 2.34
CA LEU A 47 7.67 8.78 3.20
C LEU A 47 7.71 7.53 4.07
N ALA A 48 8.19 6.39 3.55
CA ALA A 48 8.47 5.20 4.35
C ALA A 48 9.46 5.51 5.48
N MET A 49 10.51 6.28 5.20
CA MET A 49 11.48 6.74 6.20
C MET A 49 10.88 7.71 7.23
N VAL A 50 10.03 8.64 6.80
CA VAL A 50 9.30 9.55 7.71
C VAL A 50 8.39 8.75 8.63
N LEU A 51 7.61 7.81 8.08
CA LEU A 51 6.73 6.93 8.83
C LEU A 51 7.53 6.07 9.81
N LEU A 52 8.61 5.41 9.36
CA LEU A 52 9.48 4.62 10.22
C LEU A 52 10.04 5.44 11.38
N ARG A 53 10.46 6.69 11.15
CA ARG A 53 10.98 7.57 12.20
C ARG A 53 9.90 7.95 13.22
N ARG A 54 8.68 8.24 12.76
CA ARG A 54 7.53 8.59 13.61
C ARG A 54 7.01 7.38 14.40
N LEU A 55 7.14 6.18 13.83
CA LEU A 55 6.63 4.92 14.35
C LEU A 55 7.70 4.08 15.07
N SER A 56 8.91 4.62 15.23
CA SER A 56 10.10 3.91 15.71
C SER A 56 9.98 3.29 17.11
N VAL A 57 8.98 3.66 17.92
CA VAL A 57 8.70 3.04 19.23
C VAL A 57 7.72 1.84 19.13
N LEU A 58 7.08 1.63 17.98
CA LEU A 58 6.01 0.64 17.75
C LEU A 58 6.35 -0.40 16.66
N ALA A 59 7.59 -0.38 16.17
CA ALA A 59 8.05 -1.00 14.92
C ALA A 59 7.75 -2.50 14.75
N MET A 60 7.52 -3.27 15.82
CA MET A 60 7.22 -4.70 15.71
C MET A 60 5.77 -5.00 15.30
N LYS A 61 4.85 -4.02 15.43
CA LYS A 61 3.44 -4.16 15.02
C LYS A 61 3.14 -3.57 13.64
N LEU A 62 4.08 -2.81 13.06
CA LEU A 62 3.89 -2.15 11.77
C LEU A 62 3.91 -3.07 10.56
N ALA A 63 4.47 -4.28 10.71
CA ALA A 63 4.46 -5.29 9.65
C ALA A 63 3.03 -5.69 9.22
N ILE A 64 2.01 -5.30 9.98
CA ILE A 64 0.58 -5.60 9.73
C ILE A 64 -0.17 -4.41 9.11
N THR A 65 0.39 -3.19 9.11
CA THR A 65 -0.27 -2.00 8.54
C THR A 65 0.51 -1.53 7.33
N ILE A 66 0.00 -1.82 6.14
CA ILE A 66 0.61 -1.36 4.90
C ILE A 66 0.28 0.12 4.73
N VAL A 67 1.29 0.95 4.51
CA VAL A 67 1.11 2.33 4.04
C VAL A 67 1.49 2.35 2.56
N ALA A 68 0.52 2.55 1.68
CA ALA A 68 0.77 2.67 0.26
C ALA A 68 0.78 4.16 -0.12
N ILE A 69 1.86 4.61 -0.74
CA ILE A 69 1.96 5.93 -1.35
C ILE A 69 1.81 5.74 -2.86
N MET A 70 0.82 6.41 -3.44
CA MET A 70 0.31 6.04 -4.76
C MET A 70 0.56 7.16 -5.77
N THR A 71 0.99 6.79 -6.98
CA THR A 71 1.20 7.70 -8.12
C THR A 71 0.25 7.43 -9.31
N GLY A 72 -0.79 6.59 -9.15
CA GLY A 72 -1.76 6.26 -10.21
C GLY A 72 -3.09 5.68 -9.71
N CYS A 73 -4.16 5.74 -10.55
CA CYS A 73 -5.52 5.35 -10.17
C CYS A 73 -5.83 3.84 -10.25
N CYS A 74 -5.15 3.08 -11.12
CA CYS A 74 -5.44 1.66 -11.31
C CYS A 74 -4.86 0.75 -10.20
N ASP A 75 -3.86 1.22 -9.45
CA ASP A 75 -3.33 0.49 -8.29
C ASP A 75 -4.30 0.48 -7.10
N TYR A 76 -5.27 1.41 -7.06
CA TYR A 76 -6.14 1.65 -5.90
C TYR A 76 -7.07 0.47 -5.60
N ASP A 77 -7.74 -0.05 -6.62
CA ASP A 77 -8.77 -1.09 -6.44
C ASP A 77 -8.14 -2.48 -6.29
N TRP A 78 -7.05 -2.74 -7.01
CA TRP A 78 -6.37 -4.03 -7.02
C TRP A 78 -5.76 -4.37 -5.65
N LYS A 79 -4.86 -3.52 -5.12
CA LYS A 79 -4.15 -3.78 -3.86
C LYS A 79 -5.11 -3.79 -2.68
N ARG A 80 -6.13 -2.94 -2.71
CA ARG A 80 -7.20 -2.91 -1.71
C ARG A 80 -7.93 -4.25 -1.63
N GLN A 81 -8.27 -4.86 -2.76
CA GLN A 81 -8.91 -6.19 -2.78
C GLN A 81 -7.98 -7.27 -2.23
N GLN A 82 -6.69 -7.25 -2.57
CA GLN A 82 -5.71 -8.20 -2.02
C GLN A 82 -5.59 -8.08 -0.49
N TYR A 83 -5.43 -6.86 0.04
CA TYR A 83 -5.29 -6.65 1.49
C TYR A 83 -6.58 -6.99 2.25
N GLN A 84 -7.74 -6.79 1.61
CA GLN A 84 -9.03 -7.21 2.14
C GLN A 84 -9.08 -8.74 2.26
N GLN A 85 -8.66 -9.47 1.22
CA GLN A 85 -8.60 -10.93 1.24
C GLN A 85 -7.59 -11.47 2.27
N TRP A 86 -6.49 -10.76 2.50
CA TRP A 86 -5.50 -11.10 3.53
C TRP A 86 -5.94 -10.71 4.94
N GLY A 87 -7.08 -10.02 5.09
CA GLY A 87 -7.63 -9.69 6.40
C GLY A 87 -6.86 -8.57 7.11
N ILE A 88 -6.21 -7.66 6.38
CA ILE A 88 -5.45 -6.57 6.99
C ILE A 88 -6.41 -5.59 7.69
N PRO A 89 -6.36 -5.43 9.03
CA PRO A 89 -7.41 -4.73 9.77
C PRO A 89 -7.47 -3.22 9.52
N GLU A 90 -6.33 -2.60 9.22
CA GLU A 90 -6.20 -1.16 8.95
C GLU A 90 -5.18 -0.94 7.84
N TYR A 91 -5.54 -0.16 6.82
CA TYR A 91 -4.75 0.10 5.62
C TYR A 91 -4.77 1.60 5.29
N TRP A 92 -3.61 2.23 5.16
CA TRP A 92 -3.52 3.67 4.93
C TRP A 92 -3.05 3.96 3.50
N ILE A 93 -3.79 4.80 2.80
CA ILE A 93 -3.45 5.28 1.46
C ILE A 93 -3.12 6.76 1.57
N VAL A 94 -1.86 7.11 1.38
CA VAL A 94 -1.40 8.50 1.35
C VAL A 94 -1.47 8.98 -0.10
N ASP A 95 -2.21 10.05 -0.35
CA ASP A 95 -2.39 10.65 -1.67
C ASP A 95 -1.90 12.11 -1.64
N PRO A 96 -0.60 12.34 -1.91
CA PRO A 96 -0.03 13.68 -1.93
C PRO A 96 -0.62 14.57 -3.03
N ALA A 97 -1.02 13.98 -4.17
CA ALA A 97 -1.59 14.72 -5.28
C ALA A 97 -2.95 15.33 -4.91
N ARG A 98 -3.75 14.61 -4.12
CA ARG A 98 -5.04 15.08 -3.59
C ARG A 98 -4.94 15.68 -2.20
N ARG A 99 -3.74 15.76 -1.61
CA ARG A 99 -3.50 16.37 -0.30
C ARG A 99 -4.34 15.72 0.81
N GLN A 100 -4.42 14.39 0.80
CA GLN A 100 -5.27 13.63 1.71
C GLN A 100 -4.65 12.28 2.09
N VAL A 101 -5.15 11.71 3.19
CA VAL A 101 -4.88 10.33 3.60
C VAL A 101 -6.21 9.61 3.74
N ASN A 102 -6.37 8.46 3.09
CA ASN A 102 -7.50 7.57 3.33
C ASN A 102 -7.07 6.48 4.31
N VAL A 103 -7.78 6.37 5.43
CA VAL A 103 -7.64 5.24 6.35
C VAL A 103 -8.77 4.27 6.09
N LEU A 104 -8.42 3.03 5.79
CA LEU A 104 -9.34 1.96 5.47
C LEU A 104 -9.35 0.97 6.64
N ILE A 105 -10.52 0.77 7.24
CA ILE A 105 -10.74 -0.18 8.32
C ILE A 105 -11.52 -1.37 7.78
N LEU A 106 -11.02 -2.58 8.02
CA LEU A 106 -11.69 -3.80 7.58
C LEU A 106 -12.83 -4.15 8.54
N ALA A 107 -14.07 -4.04 8.05
CA ALA A 107 -15.27 -4.40 8.80
C ALA A 107 -16.16 -5.31 7.93
N ASN A 108 -16.58 -6.46 8.48
CA ASN A 108 -17.44 -7.42 7.77
C ASN A 108 -16.89 -7.78 6.36
N ASP A 109 -15.61 -8.16 6.30
CA ASP A 109 -14.89 -8.52 5.06
C ASP A 109 -14.81 -7.41 4.00
N THR A 110 -15.13 -6.16 4.34
CA THR A 110 -15.07 -5.02 3.42
C THR A 110 -14.37 -3.82 4.06
N TYR A 111 -13.54 -3.12 3.30
CA TYR A 111 -12.92 -1.89 3.80
C TYR A 111 -13.89 -0.70 3.80
N GLU A 112 -14.04 -0.07 4.96
CA GLU A 112 -14.64 1.26 5.10
C GLU A 112 -13.55 2.32 5.09
N ALA A 113 -13.68 3.35 4.25
CA ALA A 113 -12.65 4.36 4.07
C ALA A 113 -13.06 5.70 4.71
N THR A 114 -12.15 6.28 5.49
CA THR A 114 -12.27 7.61 6.08
C THR A 114 -11.17 8.51 5.54
N VAL A 115 -11.56 9.68 5.02
CA VAL A 115 -10.62 10.65 4.43
C VAL A 115 -10.20 11.67 5.49
N TYR A 116 -8.90 11.88 5.62
CA TYR A 116 -8.27 12.89 6.47
C TYR A 116 -7.52 13.91 5.61
N VAL A 117 -7.66 15.19 5.92
CA VAL A 117 -7.02 16.31 5.19
C VAL A 117 -6.38 17.33 6.12
N GLY A 118 -5.37 18.05 5.61
CA GLY A 118 -4.74 19.17 6.31
C GLY A 118 -4.15 18.80 7.67
N SER A 119 -4.67 19.40 8.74
CA SER A 119 -4.18 19.22 10.12
C SER A 119 -5.08 18.30 10.97
N GLN A 120 -5.99 17.56 10.34
CA GLN A 120 -6.79 16.57 11.06
C GLN A 120 -5.89 15.45 11.58
N VAL A 121 -5.99 15.17 12.89
CA VAL A 121 -5.31 14.02 13.49
C VAL A 121 -6.00 12.76 13.01
N ILE A 122 -5.23 11.85 12.44
CA ILE A 122 -5.70 10.57 11.96
C ILE A 122 -6.01 9.69 13.17
N ASP A 123 -7.23 9.16 13.22
CA ASP A 123 -7.66 8.23 14.27
C ASP A 123 -7.35 6.79 13.83
N SER A 124 -6.28 6.23 14.43
CA SER A 124 -5.86 4.84 14.18
C SER A 124 -6.47 3.93 15.23
N GLN A 125 -7.15 2.86 14.79
CA GLN A 125 -7.67 1.86 15.70
C GLN A 125 -6.58 0.93 16.21
N ILE A 126 -5.55 0.67 15.39
CA ILE A 126 -4.39 -0.15 15.77
C ILE A 126 -3.41 0.62 16.65
N PHE A 127 -3.26 1.94 16.42
CA PHE A 127 -2.33 2.79 17.16
C PHE A 127 -3.02 4.03 17.76
N PRO A 128 -3.83 3.90 18.82
CA PRO A 128 -4.60 5.03 19.38
C PRO A 128 -3.76 6.20 19.92
N SER A 129 -2.47 5.96 20.21
CA SER A 129 -1.52 7.00 20.66
C SER A 129 -0.70 7.61 19.52
N LEU A 130 -0.97 7.24 18.27
CA LEU A 130 -0.26 7.75 17.10
C LEU A 130 -0.85 9.09 16.66
N GLU A 131 -0.07 10.15 16.83
CA GLU A 131 -0.44 11.48 16.36
C GLU A 131 0.18 11.74 14.98
N VAL A 132 -0.59 11.45 13.92
CA VAL A 132 -0.21 11.76 12.53
C VAL A 132 -1.26 12.66 11.90
N ILE A 133 -0.80 13.67 11.17
CA ILE A 133 -1.65 14.55 10.37
C ILE A 133 -1.23 14.47 8.89
N PRO A 134 -2.16 14.56 7.92
CA PRO A 134 -1.83 14.55 6.49
C PRO A 134 -0.75 15.58 6.12
N GLY A 135 -0.84 16.81 6.63
CA GLY A 135 0.13 17.87 6.35
C GLY A 135 1.57 17.53 6.75
N SER A 136 1.76 16.63 7.72
CA SER A 136 3.09 16.16 8.13
C SER A 136 3.70 15.11 7.17
N LEU A 137 2.86 14.51 6.33
CA LEU A 137 3.24 13.53 5.30
C LEU A 137 3.42 14.18 3.91
N GLY A 138 3.49 15.51 3.85
CA GLY A 138 3.61 16.22 2.57
C GLY A 138 2.31 16.33 1.78
N CYS A 139 1.18 16.04 2.43
CA CYS A 139 -0.16 16.27 1.90
C CYS A 139 -0.69 17.66 2.28
#